data_AF-A0A6I6EUN4-F1
#
_entry.id   AF-A0A6I6EUN4-F1
#
_cell.length_a   1.000
_cell.length_b   1.000
_cell.length_c   1.000
_cell.angle_alpha   90.00
_cell.angle_beta   90.00
_cell.angle_gamma   90.00
#
_symmetry.space_group_name_H-M   'P 1'
#
loop_
_entity.id
_entity.type
_entity.pdbx_description
1 polymer ?
#
loop_
_entity_poly.entity_id
_entity_poly.type
_entity_poly.pdbx_seq_one_letter_code
_entity_poly.pdbx_strand_id
1 'polypeptide(L)'
;MKLMHTKLPEFIKKLKVAATKGSKQKECEVVGLENLKTAKIQSMRAGRIEQAVEDIAKKEDVHRIEVSIIPRIPETVHTAVVKGFDENGNPTHAILQVVGILHQTEDTLIHDVPDVEDRRPPIGNH
;
A
#
# COMPACT_ATOMS: atom_id res chain seq x y z
N MET A 1 -11.22 -1.69 -18.93
CA MET A 1 -9.89 -1.14 -18.60
C MET A 1 -9.37 -1.80 -17.33
N LYS A 2 -8.19 -2.44 -17.34
CA LYS A 2 -7.52 -2.89 -16.10
C LYS A 2 -7.11 -1.63 -15.32
N LEU A 3 -7.63 -1.45 -14.10
CA LEU A 3 -7.26 -0.31 -13.25
C LEU A 3 -5.74 -0.30 -13.04
N MET A 4 -5.04 0.66 -13.67
CA MET A 4 -3.58 0.80 -13.54
C MET A 4 -3.16 1.31 -12.16
N HIS A 5 -4.13 1.72 -11.35
CA HIS A 5 -3.95 2.16 -9.97
C HIS A 5 -5.03 1.58 -9.05
N THR A 6 -4.66 1.37 -7.79
CA THR A 6 -5.52 0.99 -6.66
C THR A 6 -5.67 2.20 -5.76
N LYS A 7 -6.90 2.50 -5.31
CA LYS A 7 -7.15 3.61 -4.39
C LYS A 7 -6.58 3.30 -3.00
N LEU A 8 -6.13 4.32 -2.26
CA LEU A 8 -5.56 4.14 -0.93
C LEU A 8 -6.42 3.29 0.04
N PRO A 9 -7.75 3.51 0.19
CA PRO A 9 -8.56 2.67 1.08
C PRO A 9 -8.63 1.21 0.64
N GLU A 10 -8.72 0.97 -0.68
CA GLU A 10 -8.73 -0.38 -1.24
C GLU A 10 -7.41 -1.09 -1.05
N PHE A 11 -6.30 -0.36 -1.18
CA PHE A 11 -4.96 -0.89 -0.94
C PHE A 11 -4.80 -1.35 0.51
N ILE A 12 -5.14 -0.50 1.48
CA ILE A 12 -5.09 -0.85 2.91
C ILE A 12 -5.97 -2.08 3.19
N LYS A 13 -7.17 -2.14 2.61
CA LYS A 13 -8.07 -3.29 2.73
C LYS A 13 -7.42 -4.57 2.20
N LYS A 14 -6.79 -4.54 1.03
CA LYS A 14 -6.10 -5.70 0.44
C LYS A 14 -4.95 -6.19 1.31
N LEU A 15 -4.15 -5.29 1.90
CA LEU A 15 -3.07 -5.67 2.80
C LEU A 15 -3.59 -6.37 4.07
N LYS A 16 -4.69 -5.87 4.64
CA LYS A 16 -5.33 -6.51 5.80
C LYS A 16 -5.86 -7.91 5.45
N VAL A 17 -6.43 -8.09 4.26
CA VAL A 17 -6.88 -9.40 3.76
C VAL A 17 -5.69 -10.33 3.49
N ALA A 18 -4.57 -9.84 2.96
CA ALA A 18 -3.38 -10.66 2.74
C ALA A 18 -2.82 -11.22 4.06
N ALA A 19 -2.90 -10.44 5.14
CA ALA A 19 -2.46 -10.87 6.47
C ALA A 19 -3.32 -12.00 7.07
N THR A 20 -4.53 -12.23 6.56
CA THR A 20 -5.40 -13.35 7.01
C THR A 20 -5.15 -14.65 6.24
N LYS A 21 -4.29 -14.65 5.22
CA LYS A 21 -4.00 -15.85 4.40
C LYS A 21 -2.98 -16.81 5.05
N GLY A 22 -2.47 -16.48 6.24
CA GLY A 22 -1.63 -17.35 7.05
C GLY A 22 -2.42 -18.40 7.84
N SER A 23 -1.71 -19.26 8.57
CA SER A 23 -2.31 -20.28 9.45
C SER A 23 -3.10 -19.68 10.63
N LYS A 24 -2.70 -18.48 11.08
CA LYS A 24 -3.41 -17.67 12.06
C LYS A 24 -3.71 -16.31 11.45
N GLN A 25 -4.86 -15.74 11.78
CA GLN A 25 -5.16 -14.34 11.47
C GLN A 25 -4.20 -13.44 12.24
N LYS A 26 -3.44 -12.61 11.52
CA LYS A 26 -2.46 -11.70 12.11
C LYS A 26 -2.91 -10.27 11.95
N GLU A 27 -2.59 -9.45 12.94
CA GLU A 27 -2.80 -8.02 12.84
C GLU A 27 -1.86 -7.43 11.80
N CYS A 28 -2.39 -6.52 10.98
CA CYS A 28 -1.66 -5.83 9.91
C CYS A 28 -1.88 -4.34 10.04
N GLU A 29 -0.81 -3.65 10.43
CA GLU A 29 -0.76 -2.19 10.54
C GLU A 29 -0.07 -1.60 9.32
N VAL A 30 -0.61 -0.48 8.80
CA VAL A 30 0.00 0.26 7.68
C VAL A 30 0.36 1.64 8.20
N VAL A 31 1.65 1.98 8.14
CA VAL A 31 2.20 3.25 8.66
C VAL A 31 2.95 4.01 7.57
N GLY A 32 3.07 5.33 7.71
CA GLY A 32 3.73 6.23 6.76
C GLY A 32 2.81 6.77 5.65
N LEU A 33 1.49 6.56 5.75
CA LEU A 33 0.46 7.08 4.84
C LEU A 33 -0.59 7.95 5.56
N GLU A 34 -0.38 8.27 6.84
CA GLU A 34 -1.33 8.93 7.73
C GLU A 34 -1.73 10.32 7.23
N ASN A 35 -0.80 11.01 6.57
CA ASN A 35 -1.00 12.36 6.05
C ASN A 35 -1.74 12.40 4.70
N LEU A 36 -2.02 11.24 4.09
CA LEU A 36 -2.66 11.17 2.78
C LEU A 36 -4.17 11.01 2.90
N LYS A 37 -4.92 12.06 2.52
CA LYS A 37 -6.39 11.99 2.41
C LYS A 37 -6.83 11.09 1.26
N THR A 38 -6.18 11.21 0.11
CA THR A 38 -6.38 10.36 -1.07
C THR A 38 -5.03 10.06 -1.72
N ALA A 39 -4.92 8.87 -2.33
CA ALA A 39 -3.79 8.52 -3.17
C ALA A 39 -4.16 7.43 -4.17
N LYS A 40 -3.47 7.43 -5.31
CA LYS A 40 -3.54 6.37 -6.33
C LYS A 40 -2.21 5.61 -6.32
N ILE A 41 -2.28 4.30 -6.06
CA ILE A 41 -1.12 3.42 -5.92
C ILE A 41 -1.01 2.53 -7.15
N GLN A 42 0.18 2.39 -7.74
CA GLN A 42 0.33 1.58 -8.95
C GLN A 42 -0.03 0.11 -8.71
N SER A 43 -1.02 -0.42 -9.44
CA SER A 43 -1.64 -1.73 -9.16
C SER A 43 -0.66 -2.90 -9.19
N MET A 44 0.28 -2.92 -10.15
CA MET A 44 1.30 -3.97 -10.23
C MET A 44 2.20 -4.01 -9.00
N ARG A 45 2.54 -2.84 -8.44
CA ARG A 45 3.38 -2.74 -7.23
C ARG A 45 2.57 -3.00 -5.96
N ALA A 46 1.32 -2.56 -5.92
CA ALA A 46 0.38 -2.91 -4.85
C ALA A 46 0.24 -4.44 -4.70
N GLY A 47 0.09 -5.17 -5.82
CA GLY A 47 0.02 -6.63 -5.80
C GLY A 47 1.29 -7.32 -5.29
N ARG A 48 2.47 -6.76 -5.55
CA ARG A 48 3.74 -7.29 -4.99
C ARG A 48 3.83 -7.11 -3.49
N ILE A 49 3.32 -6.00 -2.96
CA ILE A 49 3.27 -5.75 -1.51
C ILE A 49 2.24 -6.69 -0.86
N GLU A 50 1.09 -6.90 -1.50
CA GLU A 50 0.10 -7.87 -1.05
C GLU A 50 0.72 -9.27 -0.93
N GLN A 51 1.48 -9.69 -1.94
CA GLN A 51 2.19 -10.97 -1.92
C GLN A 51 3.26 -11.02 -0.81
N ALA A 52 4.02 -9.94 -0.61
CA ALA A 52 5.00 -9.87 0.48
C ALA A 52 4.36 -9.98 1.87
N VAL A 53 3.18 -9.37 2.07
CA VAL A 53 2.41 -9.54 3.31
C VAL A 53 1.94 -10.98 3.47
N GLU A 54 1.44 -11.61 2.40
CA GLU A 54 1.02 -13.01 2.42
C GLU A 54 2.20 -13.95 2.78
N ASP A 55 3.39 -13.71 2.21
CA ASP A 55 4.59 -14.49 2.49
C ASP A 55 5.04 -14.38 3.95
N ILE A 56 4.96 -13.19 4.54
CA ILE A 56 5.22 -12.99 5.97
C ILE A 56 4.11 -13.59 6.84
N ALA A 57 2.85 -13.51 6.39
CA ALA A 57 1.71 -14.08 7.11
C ALA A 57 1.78 -15.60 7.21
N LYS A 58 2.41 -16.29 6.26
CA LYS A 58 2.60 -17.76 6.30
C LYS A 58 3.66 -18.24 7.29
N LYS A 59 4.48 -17.34 7.85
CA LYS A 59 5.56 -17.70 8.80
C LYS A 59 5.02 -17.94 10.20
N GLU A 60 5.29 -19.08 10.82
CA GLU A 60 4.71 -19.46 12.12
C GLU A 60 5.23 -18.62 13.30
N ASP A 61 6.46 -18.11 13.20
CA ASP A 61 7.10 -17.27 14.21
C ASP A 61 6.55 -15.84 14.26
N VAL A 62 5.79 -15.43 13.24
CA VAL A 62 5.23 -14.08 13.12
C VAL A 62 3.83 -14.03 13.72
N HIS A 63 3.60 -13.07 14.61
CA HIS A 63 2.31 -12.80 15.28
C HIS A 63 1.68 -11.48 14.81
N ARG A 64 2.49 -10.49 14.44
CA ARG A 64 2.04 -9.19 13.92
C ARG A 64 2.82 -8.80 12.67
N ILE A 65 2.16 -8.07 11.78
CA ILE A 65 2.75 -7.52 10.54
C ILE A 65 2.61 -6.00 10.55
N GLU A 66 3.67 -5.30 10.13
CA GLU A 66 3.67 -3.87 9.85
C GLU A 66 4.13 -3.62 8.42
N VAL A 67 3.39 -2.78 7.70
CA VAL A 67 3.78 -2.26 6.40
C VAL A 67 4.12 -0.79 6.57
N SER A 68 5.41 -0.48 6.64
CA SER A 68 5.91 0.90 6.76
C SER A 68 6.23 1.45 5.37
N ILE A 69 5.64 2.60 5.01
CA ILE A 69 5.93 3.29 3.75
C ILE A 69 6.82 4.49 4.02
N ILE A 70 7.96 4.56 3.34
CA ILE A 70 8.90 5.70 3.42
C ILE A 70 9.21 6.25 2.04
N PRO A 71 9.37 7.57 1.87
CA PRO A 71 9.75 8.16 0.59
C PRO A 71 11.16 7.72 0.21
N ARG A 72 11.33 7.28 -1.04
CA ARG A 72 12.64 6.98 -1.66
C ARG A 72 13.06 8.08 -2.61
N ILE A 73 12.14 8.51 -3.47
CA ILE A 73 12.18 9.76 -4.22
C ILE A 73 10.90 10.49 -3.80
N PRO A 74 11.01 11.68 -3.18
CA PRO A 74 9.84 12.42 -2.72
C PRO A 74 8.73 12.44 -3.79
N GLU A 75 7.50 12.27 -3.33
CA GLU A 75 6.25 12.39 -4.10
C GLU A 75 5.99 11.32 -5.19
N THR A 76 7.00 10.57 -5.63
CA THR A 76 6.86 9.68 -6.81
C THR A 76 7.18 8.21 -6.53
N VAL A 77 8.18 7.93 -5.68
CA VAL A 77 8.65 6.57 -5.41
C VAL A 77 8.87 6.36 -3.92
N HIS A 78 8.27 5.31 -3.39
CA HIS A 78 8.31 4.96 -1.97
C HIS A 78 8.87 3.55 -1.81
N THR A 79 9.52 3.32 -0.68
CA THR A 79 9.86 1.99 -0.21
C THR A 79 8.76 1.51 0.72
N ALA A 80 8.21 0.34 0.45
CA ALA A 80 7.34 -0.38 1.37
C ALA A 80 8.17 -1.44 2.10
N VAL A 81 8.26 -1.32 3.41
CA VAL A 81 8.95 -2.27 4.30
C VAL A 81 7.88 -3.11 4.99
N VAL A 82 7.76 -4.37 4.62
CA VAL A 82 6.86 -5.31 5.28
C VAL A 82 7.64 -6.06 6.34
N LYS A 83 7.35 -5.83 7.62
CA LYS A 83 8.00 -6.47 8.77
C LYS A 83 7.07 -7.45 9.47
N GLY A 84 7.59 -8.59 9.87
CA GLY A 84 6.94 -9.52 10.80
C GLY A 84 7.55 -9.41 12.20
N PHE A 85 6.72 -9.53 13.23
CA PHE A 85 7.11 -9.47 14.64
C PHE A 85 6.66 -10.73 15.38
N ASP A 86 7.45 -11.19 16.35
CA ASP A 86 7.09 -12.30 17.25
C ASP A 86 6.09 -11.88 18.35
N GLU A 87 5.74 -12.80 19.25
CA GLU A 87 4.85 -12.54 20.40
C GLU A 87 5.39 -11.48 21.37
N ASN A 88 6.71 -11.31 21.42
CA ASN A 88 7.39 -10.36 22.30
C ASN A 88 7.56 -8.98 21.63
N GLY A 89 7.12 -8.82 20.37
CA GLY A 89 7.28 -7.60 19.59
C GLY A 89 8.68 -7.43 18.97
N ASN A 90 9.51 -8.47 18.93
CA ASN A 90 10.80 -8.42 18.24
C ASN A 90 10.61 -8.62 16.73
N PRO A 91 11.31 -7.87 15.88
CA PRO A 91 11.27 -8.08 14.45
C PRO A 91 11.96 -9.41 14.08
N THR A 92 11.27 -10.27 13.32
CA THR A 92 11.85 -11.55 12.86
C THR A 92 12.16 -11.56 11.38
N HIS A 93 11.35 -10.88 10.56
CA HIS A 93 11.45 -10.92 9.10
C HIS A 93 11.15 -9.56 8.49
N ALA A 94 11.77 -9.25 7.35
CA ALA A 94 11.47 -8.06 6.57
C ALA A 94 11.54 -8.34 5.06
N ILE A 95 10.60 -7.79 4.29
CA ILE A 95 10.61 -7.76 2.82
C ILE A 95 10.50 -6.31 2.37
N LEU A 96 11.43 -5.87 1.52
CA LEU A 96 11.41 -4.52 0.94
C LEU A 96 10.83 -4.56 -0.47
N GLN A 97 9.92 -3.63 -0.76
CA GLN A 97 9.31 -3.44 -2.06
C GLN A 97 9.38 -1.96 -2.46
N VAL A 98 9.28 -1.70 -3.76
CA VAL A 98 9.16 -0.35 -4.30
C VAL A 98 7.73 -0.13 -4.74
N VAL A 99 7.16 1.03 -4.38
CA VAL A 99 5.80 1.42 -4.74
C VAL A 99 5.75 2.85 -5.26
N GLY A 100 5.02 3.05 -6.37
CA GLY A 100 4.69 4.37 -6.86
C GLY A 100 3.37 4.82 -6.25
N ILE A 101 3.37 5.98 -5.60
CA ILE A 101 2.20 6.56 -4.95
C ILE A 101 2.03 7.97 -5.50
N LEU A 102 0.90 8.23 -6.15
CA LEU A 102 0.50 9.57 -6.55
C LEU A 102 -0.16 10.25 -5.36
N HIS A 103 0.58 11.19 -4.77
CA HIS A 103 0.18 11.97 -3.59
C HIS A 103 -0.83 13.05 -4.00
N GLN A 104 -1.86 13.26 -3.16
CA GLN A 104 -2.88 14.32 -3.29
C GLN A 104 -3.30 14.58 -4.75
N THR A 105 -4.11 13.66 -5.28
CA THR A 105 -4.65 13.78 -6.64
C THR A 105 -5.59 14.97 -6.75
N GLU A 106 -5.93 15.34 -7.99
CA GLU A 106 -6.98 16.34 -8.30
C GLU A 106 -8.28 16.09 -7.51
N ASP A 107 -8.58 14.83 -7.18
CA ASP A 107 -9.72 14.41 -6.36
C ASP A 107 -9.84 15.21 -5.05
N THR A 108 -8.73 15.70 -4.49
CA THR A 108 -8.75 16.54 -3.28
C THR A 108 -9.32 17.94 -3.51
N LEU A 109 -9.21 18.47 -4.73
CA LEU A 109 -9.59 19.82 -5.11
C LEU A 109 -10.88 19.88 -5.93
N ILE A 110 -11.34 18.76 -6.48
CA ILE A 110 -12.53 18.69 -7.36
C ILE A 110 -13.68 17.88 -6.77
N HIS A 111 -13.56 17.40 -5.52
CA HIS A 111 -14.56 16.51 -4.91
C HIS A 111 -15.97 17.10 -4.81
N ASP A 112 -16.10 18.42 -4.82
CA ASP A 112 -17.33 19.20 -4.77
C ASP A 112 -17.76 19.76 -6.13
N VAL A 113 -17.00 19.49 -7.19
CA VAL A 113 -17.27 19.96 -8.55
C VAL A 113 -18.13 18.92 -9.28
N PRO A 114 -19.38 19.24 -9.64
CA PRO A 114 -20.31 18.27 -10.22
C PRO A 114 -20.02 17.90 -11.68
N ASP A 115 -19.30 18.76 -12.41
CA ASP A 115 -18.93 18.56 -13.82
C ASP A 115 -17.46 18.92 -14.02
N VAL A 116 -16.64 17.92 -14.37
CA VAL A 116 -15.19 18.06 -14.50
C VAL A 116 -14.76 17.62 -15.90
N GLU A 117 -14.19 18.55 -16.66
CA GLU A 117 -13.54 18.28 -17.94
C GLU A 117 -12.03 18.00 -17.72
N ASP A 118 -11.60 16.74 -17.82
CA ASP A 118 -10.17 16.38 -17.73
C ASP A 118 -9.53 16.31 -19.13
N ARG A 119 -8.68 17.29 -19.45
CA ARG A 119 -7.94 17.36 -20.72
C ARG A 119 -6.54 16.73 -20.68
N ARG A 120 -6.14 16.16 -19.54
CA ARG A 120 -4.81 15.56 -19.40
C ARG A 120 -4.77 14.18 -20.08
N PRO A 121 -3.60 13.74 -20.58
CA PRO A 121 -3.45 12.36 -21.04
C PRO A 121 -3.58 11.37 -19.86
N PRO A 122 -4.06 10.14 -20.10
CA PRO A 122 -4.08 9.10 -19.08
C PRO A 122 -2.68 8.86 -18.48
N ILE A 123 -2.63 8.52 -17.19
CA ILE A 123 -1.37 8.26 -16.48
C ILE A 123 -0.52 7.21 -17.23
N GLY A 124 0.74 7.55 -17.52
CA GLY A 124 1.69 6.68 -18.22
C GLY A 124 1.77 6.88 -19.74
N ASN A 125 0.96 7.79 -20.31
CA ASN A 125 0.97 8.14 -21.73
C ASN A 125 1.55 9.55 -21.96
N HIS A 126 2.72 9.84 -21.38
CA HIS A 126 3.46 11.09 -21.60
C HIS A 126 4.40 10.95 -22.80
#